data_AF-A0A1F9LV70-F1
#
_entry.id   AF-A0A1F9LV70-F1
#
_cell.length_a   1.000
_cell.length_b   1.000
_cell.length_c   1.000
_cell.angle_alpha   90.00
_cell.angle_beta   90.00
_cell.angle_gamma   90.00
#
_symmetry.space_group_name_H-M   'P 1'
#
loop_
_entity.id
_entity.type
_entity.pdbx_description
1 polymer ?
#
loop_
_entity_poly.entity_id
_entity_poly.type
_entity_poly.pdbx_seq_one_letter_code
_entity_poly.pdbx_strand_id
1 'polypeptide(L)'
;MSRGIISGFWGTEQGRLIISDALTTNGFSGGGVFDQDQNMLGLVTGKTRDEKRGFAFIVPATRITPILWDNNIPAQTFESQESPSPEQIIRSD
;
A
#
# COMPACT_ATOMS: atom_id res chain seq x y z
N MET A 1 2.77 16.80 1.79
CA MET A 1 1.45 16.32 2.25
C MET A 1 0.43 16.77 1.22
N SER A 2 -0.37 15.85 0.66
CA SER A 2 -1.37 16.16 -0.37
C SER A 2 -2.75 16.30 0.26
N ARG A 3 -3.62 17.12 -0.33
CA ARG A 3 -5.01 17.31 0.07
C ARG A 3 -5.94 16.96 -1.09
N GLY A 4 -7.12 16.47 -0.77
CA GLY A 4 -8.18 16.17 -1.72
C GLY A 4 -9.50 15.97 -0.99
N ILE A 5 -10.54 15.70 -1.77
CA ILE A 5 -11.87 15.32 -1.28
C ILE A 5 -12.10 13.83 -1.49
N ILE A 6 -13.05 13.27 -0.74
CA ILE A 6 -13.60 11.96 -1.07
C ILE A 6 -14.51 12.15 -2.28
N SER A 7 -14.13 11.58 -3.41
CA SER A 7 -14.86 11.68 -4.68
C SER A 7 -15.88 10.56 -4.84
N GLY A 8 -15.78 9.49 -4.04
CA GLY A 8 -16.78 8.42 -4.04
C GLY A 8 -16.30 7.14 -3.39
N PHE A 9 -17.05 6.07 -3.64
CA PHE A 9 -16.76 4.73 -3.15
C PHE A 9 -16.92 3.71 -4.28
N TRP A 10 -16.04 2.72 -4.32
CA TRP A 10 -16.05 1.66 -5.34
C TRP A 10 -16.22 0.29 -4.68
N GLY A 11 -17.20 -0.50 -5.12
CA GLY A 11 -17.41 -1.88 -4.66
C GLY A 11 -16.56 -2.89 -5.47
N THR A 12 -15.88 -3.78 -4.77
CA THR A 12 -15.12 -4.91 -5.31
C THR A 12 -15.61 -6.21 -4.65
N GLU A 13 -15.23 -7.35 -5.19
CA GLU A 13 -15.52 -8.66 -4.57
C GLU A 13 -14.95 -8.75 -3.15
N GLN A 14 -13.79 -8.14 -2.91
CA GLN A 14 -13.22 -8.12 -1.58
C GLN A 14 -13.88 -7.11 -0.65
N GLY A 15 -14.61 -6.08 -1.11
CA GLY A 15 -15.26 -5.08 -0.25
C GLY A 15 -15.39 -3.71 -0.90
N ARG A 16 -15.25 -2.61 -0.12
CA ARG A 16 -15.40 -1.24 -0.65
C ARG A 16 -14.09 -0.47 -0.53
N LEU A 17 -13.71 0.23 -1.60
CA LEU A 17 -12.61 1.19 -1.64
C LEU A 17 -13.16 2.62 -1.54
N ILE A 18 -12.39 3.51 -0.94
CA ILE A 18 -12.63 4.95 -0.95
C ILE A 18 -11.86 5.55 -2.13
N ILE A 19 -12.50 6.46 -2.86
CA ILE A 19 -11.89 7.16 -4.00
C ILE A 19 -11.66 8.61 -3.59
N SER A 20 -10.45 9.11 -3.84
CA SER A 20 -10.11 10.52 -3.64
C SER A 20 -9.43 11.11 -4.87
N ASP A 21 -9.66 12.39 -5.12
CA ASP A 21 -8.93 13.18 -6.12
C ASP A 21 -7.60 13.73 -5.58
N ALA A 22 -7.24 13.39 -4.33
CA ALA A 22 -5.97 13.77 -3.74
C ALA A 22 -4.81 13.37 -4.67
N LEU A 23 -3.94 14.34 -4.96
CA LEU A 23 -2.79 14.10 -5.81
C LEU A 23 -1.90 13.06 -5.15
N THR A 24 -1.75 11.91 -5.80
CA THR A 24 -0.88 10.82 -5.37
C THR A 24 0.18 10.56 -6.43
N THR A 25 1.43 10.45 -6.01
CA THR A 25 2.54 10.08 -6.90
C THR A 25 2.93 8.62 -6.67
N ASN A 26 3.74 8.07 -7.57
CA ASN A 26 4.34 6.76 -7.35
C ASN A 26 5.17 6.80 -6.05
N GLY A 27 5.04 5.77 -5.21
CA GLY A 27 5.67 5.70 -3.89
C GLY A 27 4.74 6.09 -2.72
N PHE A 28 3.50 6.50 -2.98
CA PHE A 28 2.53 6.80 -1.90
C PHE A 28 1.72 5.58 -1.45
N SER A 29 1.87 4.42 -2.09
CA SER A 29 1.25 3.16 -1.65
C SER A 29 1.67 2.82 -0.23
N GLY A 30 0.71 2.49 0.63
CA GLY A 30 0.91 2.31 2.07
C GLY A 30 0.88 3.62 2.88
N GLY A 31 0.69 4.77 2.24
CA GLY A 31 0.51 6.05 2.92
C GLY A 31 -0.87 6.18 3.59
N GLY A 32 -0.89 6.76 4.80
CA GLY A 32 -2.12 7.03 5.54
C GLY A 32 -2.93 8.18 4.95
N VAL A 33 -4.25 8.00 4.91
CA VAL A 33 -5.22 9.05 4.59
C VAL A 33 -5.98 9.41 5.85
N PHE A 34 -6.04 10.70 6.15
CA PHE A 34 -6.63 11.23 7.38
C PHE A 34 -7.68 12.29 7.05
N ASP A 35 -8.70 12.40 7.90
CA ASP A 35 -9.62 13.53 7.86
C ASP A 35 -9.00 14.79 8.48
N GLN A 36 -9.79 15.88 8.52
CA GLN A 36 -9.38 17.16 9.10
C GLN A 36 -9.11 17.10 10.61
N ASP A 37 -9.68 16.12 11.30
CA ASP A 37 -9.57 15.90 12.75
C ASP A 37 -8.46 14.89 13.07
N GLN A 38 -7.65 14.51 12.08
CA GLN A 38 -6.53 13.55 12.17
C GLN A 38 -6.98 12.10 12.43
N ASN A 39 -8.25 11.76 12.20
CA ASN A 39 -8.68 10.36 12.22
C ASN A 39 -8.24 9.66 10.94
N MET A 40 -7.70 8.45 11.08
CA MET A 40 -7.28 7.65 9.93
C MET A 40 -8.49 7.07 9.20
N LEU A 41 -8.62 7.41 7.91
CA LEU A 41 -9.66 6.89 7.03
C LEU A 41 -9.23 5.60 6.32
N GLY A 42 -7.93 5.44 6.04
CA GLY A 42 -7.42 4.26 5.35
C GLY A 42 -5.99 4.39 4.84
N LEU A 43 -5.59 3.45 3.98
CA LEU A 43 -4.29 3.43 3.31
C LEU A 43 -4.45 3.51 1.79
N VAL A 44 -3.62 4.34 1.15
CA VAL A 44 -3.52 4.39 -0.32
C VAL A 44 -2.96 3.06 -0.81
N THR A 45 -3.65 2.39 -1.72
CA THR A 45 -3.16 1.14 -2.34
C THR A 45 -2.69 1.36 -3.76
N GLY A 46 -3.32 2.28 -4.48
CA GLY A 46 -2.95 2.61 -5.85
C GLY A 46 -3.63 3.87 -6.34
N LYS A 47 -3.38 4.17 -7.62
CA LYS A 47 -3.99 5.31 -8.30
C LYS A 47 -4.31 4.96 -9.75
N THR A 48 -5.21 5.72 -10.38
CA THR A 48 -5.38 5.64 -11.83
C THR A 48 -4.12 6.14 -12.55
N ARG A 49 -3.90 5.63 -13.76
CA ARG A 49 -2.72 5.96 -14.58
C ARG A 49 -2.78 7.38 -15.18
N ASP A 50 -3.96 7.99 -15.25
CA ASP A 50 -4.15 9.32 -15.79
C ASP A 50 -3.47 10.37 -14.90
N GLU A 51 -2.45 11.05 -15.43
CA GLU A 51 -1.66 12.06 -14.71
C GLU A 51 -2.41 13.39 -14.54
N LYS A 52 -3.46 13.64 -15.33
CA LYS A 52 -4.25 14.89 -15.27
C LYS A 52 -5.50 14.75 -14.40
N ARG A 53 -6.02 13.52 -14.26
CA ARG A 53 -7.26 13.21 -13.52
C ARG A 53 -7.12 11.91 -12.71
N GLY A 54 -6.00 11.84 -11.99
CA GLY A 54 -5.66 10.71 -11.14
C GLY A 54 -6.61 10.58 -9.96
N PHE A 55 -7.21 9.40 -9.77
CA PHE A 55 -7.89 9.07 -8.53
C PHE A 55 -7.01 8.16 -7.69
N ALA A 56 -6.92 8.44 -6.40
CA ALA A 56 -6.35 7.55 -5.40
C ALA A 56 -7.40 6.54 -4.94
N PHE A 57 -7.00 5.28 -4.84
CA PHE A 57 -7.80 4.21 -4.25
C PHE A 57 -7.27 3.90 -2.86
N ILE A 58 -8.19 3.87 -1.90
CA ILE A 58 -7.87 3.78 -0.49
C ILE A 58 -8.62 2.58 0.10
N VAL A 59 -7.89 1.70 0.77
CA VAL A 59 -8.48 0.63 1.58
C VAL A 59 -8.92 1.24 2.92
N PRO A 60 -10.20 1.09 3.32
CA PRO A 60 -10.70 1.67 4.57
C PRO A 60 -9.96 1.15 5.80
N ALA A 61 -9.75 2.02 6.80
CA ALA A 61 -9.09 1.67 8.05
C ALA A 61 -9.78 0.53 8.81
N THR A 62 -11.12 0.42 8.68
CA THR A 62 -11.92 -0.67 9.26
C THR A 62 -11.56 -2.06 8.72
N ARG A 63 -10.77 -2.13 7.64
CA ARG A 63 -10.31 -3.38 7.02
C ARG A 63 -8.84 -3.69 7.29
N ILE A 64 -8.14 -2.78 7.96
CA ILE A 64 -6.73 -2.94 8.27
C ILE A 64 -6.67 -3.60 9.64
N THR A 65 -6.29 -4.88 9.67
CA THR A 65 -5.97 -5.54 10.93
C THR A 65 -4.66 -4.93 11.45
N PRO A 66 -4.64 -4.31 12.64
CA PRO A 66 -3.40 -3.83 13.22
C PRO A 66 -2.50 -5.03 13.46
N ILE A 67 -1.35 -5.08 12.78
CA ILE A 67 -0.23 -5.89 13.24
C ILE A 67 0.33 -5.12 14.42
N LEU A 68 -0.13 -5.46 15.62
CA LEU A 68 0.57 -5.04 16.82
C LEU A 68 1.94 -5.71 16.76
N TRP A 69 2.98 -4.89 16.64
CA TRP A 69 4.34 -5.35 16.78
C TRP A 69 4.48 -5.83 18.22
N ASP A 70 4.25 -7.12 18.45
CA ASP A 70 4.65 -7.73 19.70
C ASP A 70 6.18 -7.71 19.68
N ASN A 71 6.78 -6.96 20.62
CA ASN A 71 8.23 -6.89 20.77
C ASN A 71 8.85 -8.26 21.09
N ASN A 72 8.02 -9.31 21.26
CA ASN A 72 8.43 -10.71 21.40
C ASN A 72 8.42 -11.52 20.09
N ILE A 73 8.06 -10.95 18.94
CA ILE A 73 8.30 -11.63 17.65
C ILE A 73 9.74 -11.32 17.26
N PRO A 74 10.68 -12.29 17.35
CA PRO A 74 12.03 -12.07 16.84
C PRO A 74 11.89 -11.64 15.38
N ALA A 75 12.52 -10.51 15.04
CA ALA A 75 12.57 -10.04 13.67
C ALA A 75 12.89 -11.25 12.78
N GLN A 76 12.01 -11.56 11.83
CA GLN A 76 12.31 -12.59 10.85
C GLN A 76 13.53 -12.06 10.10
N THR A 77 14.69 -12.58 10.45
CA THR A 77 15.91 -12.41 9.67
C THR A 77 15.58 -13.09 8.34
N PHE A 78 15.20 -12.29 7.35
CA PHE A 78 15.27 -12.73 5.97
C PHE A 78 16.75 -12.97 5.73
N GLU A 79 17.19 -14.22 5.91
CA GLU A 79 18.50 -14.62 5.45
C GLU A 79 18.53 -14.29 3.97
N SER A 80 19.38 -13.34 3.60
CA SER A 80 19.72 -13.08 2.22
C SER A 80 20.13 -14.42 1.65
N GLN A 81 19.26 -15.04 0.85
CA GLN A 81 19.68 -16.14 0.02
C GLN A 81 20.75 -15.54 -0.90
N GLU A 82 22.00 -15.85 -0.59
CA GLU A 82 23.15 -15.48 -1.40
C GLU A 82 22.81 -15.97 -2.80
N SER A 83 22.66 -15.03 -3.74
CA SER A 83 22.39 -15.41 -5.13
C SER A 83 23.55 -16.28 -5.57
N PRO A 84 23.32 -17.51 -6.08
CA PRO A 84 24.41 -18.38 -6.48
C PRO A 84 25.26 -17.65 -7.50
N SER A 85 26.58 -17.72 -7.33
CA SER A 85 27.50 -17.07 -8.27
C SER A 85 27.27 -17.64 -9.68
N PRO A 86 27.44 -16.82 -10.74
CA PRO A 86 27.17 -17.24 -12.12
C PRO A 86 27.94 -18.49 -12.58
N GLU A 87 28.97 -18.91 -11.84
CA GLU A 87 29.83 -20.04 -12.18
C GLU A 87 29.19 -21.41 -11.86
N GLN A 88 28.11 -21.46 -11.06
CA GLN A 88 27.46 -22.73 -10.69
C GLN A 88 26.36 -23.21 -11.66
N ILE A 89 26.04 -22.43 -12.71
CA ILE A 89 24.98 -22.80 -13.68
C ILE A 89 25.48 -23.78 -14.75
N ILE A 90 26.79 -24.01 -14.85
CA ILE A 90 27.37 -24.90 -15.86
C ILE A 90 27.88 -26.17 -15.18
N ARG A 91 26.97 -27.13 -14.94
CA ARG A 91 27.17 -28.58 -15.12
C ARG A 91 25.95 -29.32 -14.60
N SER A 92 25.14 -29.80 -15.53
CA SER A 92 24.29 -30.99 -15.34
C SER A 92 24.03 -31.52 -16.74
N ASP A 93 24.91 -32.41 -17.19
CA ASP A 93 24.64 -33.35 -18.28
C ASP A 93 23.71 -34.46 -17.77
#